data_AF-A0A956KIL4-F1
#
_entry.id   AF-A0A956KIL4-F1
#
_cell.length_a   1.000
_cell.length_b   1.000
_cell.length_c   1.000
_cell.angle_alpha   90.00
_cell.angle_beta   90.00
_cell.angle_gamma   90.00
#
_symmetry.space_group_name_H-M   'P 1'
#
loop_
_entity.id
_entity.type
_entity.pdbx_description
1 polymer ?
#
loop_
_entity_poly.entity_id
_entity_poly.type
_entity_poly.pdbx_seq_one_letter_code
_entity_poly.pdbx_strand_id
1 'polypeptide(L)'
;YRRANAALAAAHAIHHVAAMVLMCEPGDLRHAVTSGPPGPDGVAAWAPVGLGKVNPEAQLTASGCPTIYLYDDMPGGAGLSTRVHALGRPFFEQVLAVVRGCGCGHGCPTCIGTEVALDAPTAQALAAEQAGAVLSPEQQARVYARADLLSTLEALCAGSEVPAAGCWA
;
A
#
# COMPACT_ATOMS: atom_id res chain seq x y z
N TYR A 1 12.61 1.15 2.96
CA TYR A 1 11.55 2.18 3.00
C TYR A 1 10.82 2.41 1.68
N ARG A 2 11.48 2.56 0.51
CA ARG A 2 10.75 2.75 -0.75
C ARG A 2 9.66 1.68 -0.99
N ARG A 3 10.00 0.40 -0.79
CA ARG A 3 9.06 -0.73 -0.88
C ARG A 3 7.95 -0.69 0.17
N ALA A 4 8.27 -0.30 1.41
CA ALA A 4 7.27 -0.15 2.46
C ALA A 4 6.27 0.96 2.13
N ASN A 5 6.75 2.09 1.60
CA ASN A 5 5.90 3.19 1.16
C ASN A 5 5.01 2.82 -0.03
N ALA A 6 5.54 2.04 -0.97
CA ALA A 6 4.75 1.49 -2.07
C ALA A 6 3.67 0.52 -1.56
N ALA A 7 4.00 -0.33 -0.58
CA ALA A 7 3.05 -1.25 0.05
C ALA A 7 1.94 -0.53 0.81
N LEU A 8 2.27 0.51 1.56
CA LEU A 8 1.30 1.37 2.25
C LEU A 8 0.37 2.05 1.24
N ALA A 9 0.94 2.64 0.19
CA ALA A 9 0.17 3.26 -0.89
C ALA A 9 -0.75 2.26 -1.61
N ALA A 10 -0.26 1.04 -1.87
CA ALA A 10 -1.06 -0.04 -2.43
C ALA A 10 -2.21 -0.45 -1.53
N ALA A 11 -1.94 -0.61 -0.23
CA ALA A 11 -2.94 -1.04 0.74
C ALA A 11 -4.10 -0.04 0.84
N HIS A 12 -3.79 1.27 0.84
CA HIS A 12 -4.79 2.32 0.82
C HIS A 12 -5.57 2.38 -0.49
N ALA A 13 -4.90 2.33 -1.64
CA ALA A 13 -5.56 2.32 -2.95
C ALA A 13 -6.52 1.12 -3.09
N ILE A 14 -6.05 -0.08 -2.72
CA ILE A 14 -6.84 -1.31 -2.71
C ILE A 14 -8.05 -1.15 -1.78
N HIS A 15 -7.84 -0.66 -0.56
CA HIS A 15 -8.90 -0.49 0.42
C HIS A 15 -10.03 0.43 -0.07
N HIS A 16 -9.69 1.63 -0.57
CA HIS A 16 -10.70 2.57 -1.05
C HIS A 16 -11.42 2.07 -2.30
N VAL A 17 -10.71 1.44 -3.23
CA VAL A 17 -11.32 0.89 -4.45
C VAL A 17 -12.19 -0.31 -4.12
N ALA A 18 -11.80 -1.16 -3.17
CA ALA A 18 -12.63 -2.26 -2.69
C ALA A 18 -13.97 -1.75 -2.14
N ALA A 19 -13.94 -0.69 -1.32
CA ALA A 19 -15.16 -0.10 -0.78
C ALA A 19 -16.10 0.42 -1.89
N MET A 20 -15.55 1.11 -2.90
CA MET A 20 -16.34 1.59 -4.04
C MET A 20 -16.92 0.45 -4.88
N VAL A 21 -16.13 -0.58 -5.18
CA VAL A 21 -16.55 -1.71 -6.04
C VAL A 21 -17.62 -2.55 -5.36
N LEU A 22 -17.51 -2.74 -4.05
CA LEU A 22 -18.50 -3.49 -3.28
C LEU A 22 -19.70 -2.66 -2.84
N MET A 23 -19.70 -1.35 -3.11
CA MET A 23 -20.71 -0.40 -2.64
C MET A 23 -20.90 -0.47 -1.11
N CYS A 24 -19.80 -0.58 -0.37
CA CYS A 24 -19.79 -0.58 1.09
C CYS A 24 -19.10 0.68 1.64
N GLU A 25 -19.26 0.93 2.93
CA GLU A 25 -18.58 2.04 3.57
C GLU A 25 -17.09 1.69 3.72
N PRO A 26 -16.15 2.65 3.58
CA PRO A 26 -14.74 2.39 3.86
C PRO A 26 -14.48 1.88 5.29
N GLY A 27 -15.38 2.10 6.24
CA GLY A 27 -15.27 1.51 7.58
C GLY A 27 -15.54 0.01 7.65
N ASP A 28 -16.29 -0.56 6.70
CA ASP A 28 -16.70 -1.97 6.72
C ASP A 28 -15.55 -2.92 6.38
N LEU A 29 -14.54 -2.39 5.69
CA LEU A 29 -13.30 -3.07 5.37
C LEU A 29 -12.14 -2.43 6.12
N ARG A 30 -11.20 -3.24 6.54
CA ARG A 30 -9.93 -2.80 7.11
C ARG A 30 -8.80 -3.43 6.36
N HIS A 31 -7.64 -2.77 6.43
CA HIS A 31 -6.46 -3.24 5.77
C HIS A 31 -5.24 -3.15 6.67
N ALA A 32 -4.31 -4.07 6.46
CA ALA A 32 -3.05 -4.12 7.19
C ALA A 32 -1.91 -4.49 6.26
N VAL A 33 -0.72 -4.00 6.58
CA VAL A 33 0.51 -4.37 5.89
C VAL A 33 1.43 -5.09 6.87
N THR A 34 2.00 -6.20 6.43
CA THR A 34 3.02 -6.95 7.17
C THR A 34 4.16 -7.32 6.24
N SER A 35 5.19 -8.01 6.76
CA SER A 35 6.09 -8.79 5.92
C SER A 35 6.11 -10.25 6.33
N GLY A 36 6.16 -11.09 5.31
CA GLY A 36 6.16 -12.55 5.42
C GLY A 36 4.82 -13.17 4.97
N PRO A 37 4.86 -14.44 4.54
CA PRO A 37 3.66 -15.21 4.24
C PRO A 37 2.88 -15.53 5.53
N PRO A 38 1.54 -15.70 5.46
CA PRO A 38 0.78 -16.22 6.59
C PRO A 38 1.27 -17.64 6.91
N GLY A 39 1.74 -17.86 8.14
CA GLY A 39 2.28 -19.14 8.59
C GLY A 39 2.10 -19.36 10.10
N PRO A 40 2.40 -20.56 10.61
CA PRO A 40 2.29 -20.90 12.03
C PRO A 40 3.18 -20.04 12.94
N ASP A 41 4.22 -19.42 12.37
CA ASP A 41 5.13 -18.47 13.04
C ASP A 41 4.49 -17.07 13.25
N GLY A 42 3.27 -16.87 12.74
CA GLY A 42 2.48 -15.65 12.89
C GLY A 42 2.85 -14.54 11.90
N VAL A 43 1.98 -13.51 11.83
CA VAL A 43 2.34 -12.23 11.22
C VAL A 43 3.31 -11.52 12.17
N ALA A 44 4.60 -11.48 11.83
CA ALA A 44 5.64 -10.97 12.73
C ALA A 44 5.39 -9.51 13.18
N ALA A 45 4.65 -8.74 12.39
CA ALA A 45 4.16 -7.41 12.77
C ALA A 45 2.85 -7.08 12.04
N TRP A 46 1.77 -6.84 12.78
CA TRP A 46 0.50 -6.33 12.24
C TRP A 46 0.48 -4.80 12.30
N ALA A 47 0.49 -4.12 11.16
CA ALA A 47 0.17 -2.70 11.09
C ALA A 47 -1.19 -2.50 10.42
N PRO A 48 -2.25 -2.17 11.19
CA PRO A 48 -3.44 -1.63 10.59
C PRO A 48 -3.10 -0.28 9.96
N VAL A 49 -3.49 -0.09 8.70
CA VAL A 49 -3.27 1.15 7.98
C VAL A 49 -4.58 1.95 8.00
N GLY A 50 -4.50 3.27 8.17
CA GLY A 50 -5.67 4.15 8.23
C GLY A 50 -6.34 4.33 9.61
N LEU A 51 -5.84 3.68 10.67
CA LEU A 51 -6.32 3.84 12.07
C LEU A 51 -5.43 4.74 12.94
N GLY A 52 -4.50 5.49 12.33
CA GLY A 52 -3.55 6.35 13.03
C GLY A 52 -2.19 6.42 12.34
N LYS A 53 -1.14 6.81 13.08
CA LYS A 53 0.23 6.72 12.58
C LYS A 53 0.60 5.25 12.36
N VAL A 54 1.15 4.94 11.18
CA VAL A 54 1.67 3.59 10.91
C VAL A 54 2.73 3.25 11.96
N ASN A 55 2.67 2.03 12.50
CA ASN A 55 3.70 1.56 13.41
C ASN A 55 5.04 1.50 12.63
N PRO A 56 6.08 2.23 13.05
CA PRO A 56 7.36 2.25 12.36
C PRO A 56 7.98 0.85 12.24
N GLU A 57 7.83 -0.01 13.25
CA GLU A 57 8.34 -1.39 13.21
C GLU A 57 7.70 -2.20 12.10
N ALA A 58 6.39 -2.06 11.89
CA ALA A 58 5.70 -2.74 10.81
C ALA A 58 6.06 -2.17 9.44
N GLN A 59 6.35 -0.87 9.34
CA GLN A 59 6.86 -0.26 8.11
C GLN A 59 8.27 -0.76 7.76
N LEU A 60 9.15 -0.94 8.76
CA LEU A 60 10.44 -1.59 8.53
C LEU A 60 10.26 -3.04 8.08
N THR A 61 9.43 -3.80 8.78
CA THR A 61 9.18 -5.21 8.47
C THR A 61 8.62 -5.34 7.05
N ALA A 62 7.61 -4.56 6.66
CA ALA A 62 7.02 -4.52 5.32
C ALA A 62 8.02 -4.20 4.18
N SER A 63 9.22 -3.69 4.48
CA SER A 63 10.19 -3.32 3.45
C SER A 63 10.84 -4.51 2.74
N GLY A 64 10.85 -5.70 3.36
CA GLY A 64 11.39 -6.92 2.75
C GLY A 64 10.43 -7.51 1.70
N CYS A 65 9.35 -8.13 2.19
CA CYS A 65 8.34 -8.81 1.39
C CYS A 65 6.96 -8.37 1.87
N PRO A 66 6.41 -7.24 1.38
CA PRO A 66 5.16 -6.71 1.90
C PRO A 66 3.97 -7.62 1.53
N THR A 67 3.15 -7.95 2.52
CA THR A 67 1.88 -8.66 2.35
C THR A 67 0.76 -7.72 2.81
N ILE A 68 -0.25 -7.53 1.95
CA ILE A 68 -1.41 -6.68 2.23
C ILE A 68 -2.59 -7.58 2.57
N TYR A 69 -3.21 -7.35 3.72
CA TYR A 69 -4.44 -7.99 4.12
C TYR A 69 -5.60 -7.02 3.99
N LEU A 70 -6.72 -7.52 3.50
CA LEU A 70 -8.02 -6.86 3.49
C LEU A 70 -8.99 -7.76 4.25
N TYR A 71 -9.68 -7.22 5.25
CA TYR A 71 -10.56 -7.98 6.14
C TYR A 71 -11.79 -7.17 6.54
N ASP A 72 -12.83 -7.84 7.01
CA ASP A 72 -14.09 -7.18 7.40
C ASP A 72 -14.00 -6.65 8.84
N ASP A 73 -14.53 -5.45 9.12
CA ASP A 73 -14.56 -4.85 10.47
C ASP A 73 -15.78 -5.25 11.31
N MET A 74 -16.47 -6.33 10.90
CA MET A 74 -17.73 -6.76 11.49
C MET A 74 -17.57 -8.09 12.24
N PRO A 75 -18.11 -8.24 13.46
CA PRO A 75 -18.07 -9.50 14.18
C PRO A 75 -18.81 -10.59 13.39
N GLY A 76 -18.11 -11.69 13.10
CA GLY A 76 -18.61 -12.80 12.27
C GLY A 76 -18.33 -12.68 10.76
N GLY A 77 -17.86 -11.51 10.29
CA GLY A 77 -17.53 -11.26 8.89
C GLY A 77 -18.76 -11.13 7.98
N ALA A 78 -18.77 -10.10 7.13
CA ALA A 78 -19.82 -9.89 6.13
C ALA A 78 -19.50 -10.60 4.79
N GLY A 79 -18.29 -11.13 4.65
CA GLY A 79 -17.75 -11.74 3.45
C GLY A 79 -17.31 -10.73 2.39
N LEU A 80 -17.05 -9.47 2.76
CA LEU A 80 -16.68 -8.41 1.80
C LEU A 80 -15.28 -8.67 1.24
N SER A 81 -14.31 -8.90 2.12
CA SER A 81 -12.94 -9.31 1.78
C SER A 81 -12.91 -10.54 0.85
N THR A 82 -13.73 -11.56 1.12
CA THR A 82 -13.86 -12.74 0.25
C THR A 82 -14.39 -12.37 -1.15
N ARG A 83 -15.38 -11.48 -1.24
CA ARG A 83 -15.92 -11.03 -2.54
C ARG A 83 -14.87 -10.27 -3.35
N VAL A 84 -14.10 -9.38 -2.72
CA VAL A 84 -12.99 -8.66 -3.39
C VAL A 84 -11.94 -9.64 -3.88
N HIS A 85 -11.55 -10.60 -3.03
CA HIS A 85 -10.59 -11.62 -3.40
C HIS A 85 -11.07 -12.44 -4.61
N ALA A 86 -12.36 -12.77 -4.68
CA ALA A 86 -12.95 -13.49 -5.80
C ALA A 86 -12.95 -12.70 -7.13
N LEU A 87 -12.89 -11.36 -7.09
CA LEU A 87 -12.76 -10.55 -8.31
C LEU A 87 -11.39 -10.70 -8.96
N GLY A 88 -10.35 -11.04 -8.20
CA GLY A 88 -9.00 -11.30 -8.70
C GLY A 88 -8.43 -10.16 -9.56
N ARG A 89 -7.91 -10.51 -10.74
CA ARG A 89 -7.27 -9.56 -11.68
C ARG A 89 -8.16 -8.37 -12.09
N PRO A 90 -9.43 -8.56 -12.50
CA PRO A 90 -10.35 -7.45 -12.79
C PRO A 90 -10.44 -6.37 -11.72
N PHE A 91 -10.22 -6.71 -10.45
CA PHE A 91 -10.19 -5.73 -9.38
C PHE A 91 -8.93 -4.86 -9.45
N PHE A 92 -7.75 -5.46 -9.63
CA PHE A 92 -6.49 -4.70 -9.75
C PHE A 92 -6.46 -3.78 -10.98
N GLU A 93 -7.13 -4.15 -12.07
CA GLU A 93 -7.29 -3.27 -13.24
C GLU A 93 -8.08 -2.00 -12.89
N GLN A 94 -9.10 -2.11 -12.02
CA GLN A 94 -9.85 -0.96 -11.52
C GLN A 94 -9.01 -0.10 -10.57
N VAL A 95 -8.23 -0.72 -9.68
CA VAL A 95 -7.29 0.00 -8.81
C VAL A 95 -6.28 0.78 -9.65
N LEU A 96 -5.70 0.14 -10.66
CA LEU A 96 -4.76 0.75 -11.60
C LEU A 96 -5.40 1.93 -12.34
N ALA A 97 -6.65 1.78 -12.80
CA ALA A 97 -7.39 2.85 -13.48
C ALA A 97 -7.58 4.07 -12.57
N VAL A 98 -7.93 3.87 -11.30
CA VAL A 98 -8.10 4.97 -10.32
C VAL A 98 -6.78 5.68 -10.04
N VAL A 99 -5.70 4.94 -9.78
CA VAL A 99 -4.38 5.53 -9.46
C VAL A 99 -3.79 6.26 -10.67
N ARG A 100 -3.93 5.69 -11.88
CA ARG A 100 -3.50 6.34 -13.14
C ARG A 100 -4.37 7.55 -13.48
N GLY A 101 -5.67 7.49 -13.21
CA GLY A 101 -6.63 8.57 -13.45
C GLY A 101 -6.45 9.78 -12.53
N CYS A 102 -5.73 9.64 -11.41
CA CYS A 102 -5.39 10.79 -10.56
C CYS A 102 -4.49 11.77 -11.31
N GLY A 103 -4.96 13.01 -11.50
CA GLY A 103 -4.18 14.11 -12.07
C GLY A 103 -3.02 14.61 -11.19
N CYS A 104 -2.72 13.91 -10.10
CA CYS A 104 -1.66 14.24 -9.16
C CYS A 104 -0.31 13.66 -9.64
N GLY A 105 0.64 14.52 -10.01
CA GLY A 105 1.99 14.08 -10.44
C GLY A 105 2.82 13.44 -9.32
N HIS A 106 2.58 13.83 -8.06
CA HIS A 106 3.39 13.42 -6.92
C HIS A 106 2.70 12.38 -6.02
N GLY A 107 1.44 12.03 -6.29
CA GLY A 107 0.61 11.23 -5.38
C GLY A 107 -0.02 12.07 -4.25
N CYS A 108 -1.33 11.91 -4.05
CA CYS A 108 -2.13 12.66 -3.09
C CYS A 108 -2.75 11.74 -2.03
N PRO A 109 -3.27 12.31 -0.92
CA PRO A 109 -3.99 11.56 0.12
C PRO A 109 -5.14 10.69 -0.37
N THR A 110 -5.69 10.96 -1.55
CA THR A 110 -6.82 10.22 -2.13
C THR A 110 -6.39 8.99 -2.93
N CYS A 111 -5.19 9.00 -3.52
CA CYS A 111 -4.77 7.91 -4.41
C CYS A 111 -3.72 6.98 -3.78
N ILE A 112 -2.80 7.52 -2.98
CA ILE A 112 -1.72 6.76 -2.32
C ILE A 112 -1.75 6.92 -0.79
N GLY A 113 -2.75 7.62 -0.26
CA GLY A 113 -2.92 7.88 1.16
C GLY A 113 -1.93 8.87 1.77
N THR A 114 -2.00 9.00 3.10
CA THR A 114 -1.18 9.91 3.91
C THR A 114 -0.07 9.18 4.67
N GLU A 115 -0.19 7.87 4.78
CA GLU A 115 0.71 6.94 5.45
C GLU A 115 2.07 6.79 4.77
N VAL A 116 2.26 7.32 3.56
CA VAL A 116 3.57 7.41 2.92
C VAL A 116 4.46 8.37 3.72
N ALA A 117 5.29 7.80 4.59
CA ALA A 117 6.16 8.53 5.48
C ALA A 117 7.62 8.57 4.98
N LEU A 118 8.32 9.62 5.39
CA LEU A 118 9.77 9.61 5.48
C LEU A 118 10.17 9.49 6.95
N ASP A 119 11.11 8.61 7.24
CA ASP A 119 11.77 8.54 8.53
C ASP A 119 12.66 9.77 8.74
N ALA A 120 12.69 10.30 9.97
CA ALA A 120 13.46 11.50 10.34
C ALA A 120 14.93 11.49 9.88
N PRO A 121 15.72 10.41 10.04
CA PRO A 121 17.11 10.38 9.55
C PRO A 121 17.22 10.42 8.02
N THR A 122 16.29 9.78 7.30
CA THR A 122 16.26 9.76 5.83
C THR A 122 15.80 11.11 5.29
N ALA A 123 14.85 11.78 5.95
CA ALA A 123 14.42 13.13 5.62
C ALA A 123 15.57 14.14 5.76
N GLN A 124 16.41 14.00 6.80
CA GLN A 124 17.59 14.83 7.01
C GLN A 124 18.72 14.54 6.00
N ALA A 125 18.97 13.27 5.68
CA ALA A 125 19.97 12.87 4.69
C ALA A 125 19.58 13.34 3.27
N LEU A 126 18.32 13.15 2.87
CA LEU A 126 17.78 13.67 1.61
C LEU A 126 17.78 15.20 1.60
N ALA A 127 17.39 15.86 2.69
CA ALA A 127 17.42 17.32 2.77
C ALA A 127 18.84 17.90 2.63
N ALA A 128 19.86 17.21 3.14
CA ALA A 128 21.26 17.62 3.01
C ALA A 128 21.81 17.42 1.58
N GLU A 129 21.40 16.34 0.90
CA GLU A 129 21.83 16.02 -0.47
C GLU A 129 21.06 16.82 -1.54
N GLN A 130 19.85 17.32 -1.22
CA GLN A 130 18.94 18.00 -2.14
C GLN A 130 18.98 19.53 -2.11
N ALA A 131 20.12 20.16 -1.81
CA ALA A 131 20.29 21.63 -1.76
C ALA A 131 19.96 22.40 -3.07
N GLY A 132 19.47 21.72 -4.12
CA GLY A 132 18.93 22.32 -5.35
C GLY A 132 17.70 21.60 -5.93
N ALA A 133 16.99 20.76 -5.17
CA ALA A 133 15.83 20.03 -5.67
C ALA A 133 14.55 20.88 -5.64
N VAL A 134 13.69 20.70 -6.65
CA VAL A 134 12.42 21.42 -6.82
C VAL A 134 11.31 20.92 -5.87
N LEU A 135 11.49 19.75 -5.26
CA LEU A 135 10.49 19.07 -4.42
C LEU A 135 10.99 18.87 -3.00
N SER A 136 10.08 18.98 -2.03
CA SER A 136 10.38 18.60 -0.65
C SER A 136 10.69 17.09 -0.55
N PRO A 137 11.47 16.65 0.45
CA PRO A 137 11.75 15.23 0.65
C PRO A 137 10.47 14.39 0.70
N GLU A 138 9.43 14.87 1.40
CA GLU A 138 8.14 14.18 1.52
C GLU A 138 7.44 14.05 0.17
N GLN A 139 7.47 15.10 -0.67
CA GLN A 139 6.94 15.05 -2.03
C GLN A 139 7.70 14.04 -2.87
N GLN A 140 9.03 13.98 -2.74
CA GLN A 140 9.86 13.01 -3.45
C GLN A 140 9.53 11.57 -3.05
N ALA A 141 9.27 11.31 -1.76
CA ALA A 141 8.87 10.00 -1.26
C ALA A 141 7.54 9.54 -1.87
N ARG A 142 6.58 10.45 -1.98
CA ARG A 142 5.26 10.20 -2.59
C ARG A 142 5.37 9.92 -4.09
N VAL A 143 6.25 10.64 -4.81
CA VAL A 143 6.53 10.37 -6.23
C VAL A 143 7.02 8.94 -6.42
N TYR A 144 8.01 8.51 -5.62
CA TYR A 144 8.53 7.15 -5.71
C TYR A 144 7.51 6.10 -5.29
N ALA A 145 6.75 6.34 -4.22
CA ALA A 145 5.68 5.44 -3.79
C ALA A 145 4.61 5.24 -4.87
N ARG A 146 4.20 6.33 -5.55
CA ARG A 146 3.24 6.26 -6.66
C ARG A 146 3.81 5.50 -7.86
N ALA A 147 5.06 5.74 -8.23
CA ALA A 147 5.71 5.05 -9.34
C ALA A 147 5.81 3.53 -9.09
N ASP A 148 6.25 3.14 -7.89
CA ASP A 148 6.35 1.74 -7.49
C ASP A 148 4.98 1.07 -7.33
N LEU A 149 3.96 1.80 -6.88
CA LEU A 149 2.59 1.33 -6.85
C LEU A 149 2.08 0.99 -8.25
N LEU A 150 2.30 1.88 -9.22
CA LEU A 150 1.85 1.67 -10.60
C LEU A 150 2.53 0.45 -11.23
N SER A 151 3.84 0.30 -11.06
CA SER A 151 4.57 -0.87 -11.58
C SER A 151 4.09 -2.17 -10.92
N THR A 152 3.78 -2.14 -9.62
CA THR A 152 3.23 -3.30 -8.90
C THR A 152 1.85 -3.68 -9.41
N LEU A 153 0.95 -2.70 -9.58
CA LEU A 153 -0.39 -2.94 -10.10
C LEU A 153 -0.35 -3.45 -11.55
N GLU A 154 0.56 -2.93 -12.38
CA GLU A 154 0.77 -3.43 -13.74
C GLU A 154 1.23 -4.90 -13.76
N ALA A 155 2.15 -5.28 -12.88
CA ALA A 155 2.60 -6.67 -12.74
C ALA A 155 1.45 -7.59 -12.29
N LEU A 156 0.69 -7.18 -11.27
CA LEU A 156 -0.50 -7.91 -10.81
C LEU A 156 -1.55 -8.06 -11.92
N CYS A 157 -1.77 -7.00 -12.70
CA CYS A 157 -2.65 -7.05 -13.87
C CYS A 157 -2.08 -7.98 -14.94
N ALA A 158 -0.77 -8.05 -15.16
CA ALA A 158 -0.18 -8.95 -16.15
C ALA A 158 -0.31 -10.45 -15.79
N GLY A 159 -0.75 -10.77 -14.56
CA GLY A 159 -0.89 -12.15 -14.09
C GLY A 159 0.43 -12.79 -13.71
N SER A 160 1.50 -12.01 -13.53
CA SER A 160 2.69 -12.51 -12.85
C SER A 160 2.34 -12.74 -11.39
N GLU A 161 2.47 -13.97 -10.90
CA GLU A 161 2.53 -14.21 -9.46
C GLU A 161 3.64 -13.33 -8.89
N VAL A 162 3.31 -12.52 -7.87
CA VAL A 162 4.36 -11.86 -7.08
C VAL A 162 5.15 -13.01 -6.45
N PRO A 163 6.45 -13.18 -6.77
CA PRO A 163 7.16 -14.39 -6.38
C PRO A 163 7.15 -14.51 -4.84
N ALA A 164 6.47 -15.54 -4.32
CA ALA A 164 6.50 -15.87 -2.90
C ALA A 164 7.94 -16.16 -2.39
N ALA A 165 8.86 -16.45 -3.30
CA ALA A 165 10.28 -16.69 -3.05
C ALA A 165 11.18 -15.46 -3.30
N GLY A 166 10.62 -14.27 -3.55
CA GLY A 166 11.39 -13.08 -3.88
C GLY A 166 10.82 -11.86 -3.21
N CYS A 167 11.34 -11.51 -2.02
CA CYS A 167 11.52 -10.11 -1.68
C CYS A 167 12.22 -9.52 -2.89
N TRP A 168 11.48 -8.74 -3.69
CA TRP A 168 11.88 -8.10 -4.94
C TRP A 168 13.41 -7.93 -4.95
N ALA A 169 14.16 -8.55 -5.85
CA ALA A 169 15.62 -8.36 -5.84
C ALA A 169 15.91 -6.88 -6.14
#